data_AF-A0A4S2QC38-F1
#
_entry.id   AF-A0A4S2QC38-F1
#
_cell.length_a   1.000
_cell.length_b   1.000
_cell.length_c   1.000
_cell.angle_alpha   90.00
_cell.angle_beta   90.00
_cell.angle_gamma   90.00
#
_symmetry.space_group_name_H-M   'P 1'
#
loop_
_entity.id
_entity.type
_entity.pdbx_description
1 polymer ?
#
loop_
_entity_poly.entity_id
_entity_poly.type
_entity_poly.pdbx_seq_one_letter_code
_entity_poly.pdbx_strand_id
1 'polypeptide(L)'
;QEHLDNLAGYEIALEKEIKAVKAEAENEDENVIYAINEYITDNDEELALHDLAIGSGAFYKLTEMRERAIAYVAKQRLEKRMNDYDPD
;
A
#
# COMPACT_ATOMS: atom_id res chain seq x y z
N GLN A 1 -3.02 -28.20 -5.84
CA GLN A 1 -3.32 -27.39 -7.03
C GLN A 1 -4.16 -26.19 -6.61
N GLU A 2 -5.34 -26.40 -6.02
CA GLU A 2 -6.23 -25.34 -5.50
C GLU A 2 -5.55 -24.27 -4.60
N HIS A 3 -4.66 -24.66 -3.67
CA HIS A 3 -3.93 -23.69 -2.84
C HIS A 3 -2.98 -22.79 -3.64
N LEU A 4 -2.34 -23.33 -4.68
CA LEU A 4 -1.44 -22.56 -5.55
C LEU A 4 -2.24 -21.63 -6.48
N ASP A 5 -3.40 -22.08 -6.96
CA ASP A 5 -4.30 -21.28 -7.79
C ASP A 5 -4.92 -20.11 -6.99
N ASN A 6 -5.27 -20.35 -5.72
CA ASN A 6 -5.75 -19.31 -4.80
C ASN A 6 -4.65 -18.29 -4.47
N LEU A 7 -3.41 -18.74 -4.26
CA LEU A 7 -2.27 -17.85 -4.03
C LEU A 7 -1.98 -16.98 -5.27
N ALA A 8 -1.96 -17.58 -6.46
CA ALA A 8 -1.78 -16.85 -7.71
C ALA A 8 -2.91 -15.85 -7.96
N GLY A 9 -4.16 -16.23 -7.66
CA GLY A 9 -5.31 -15.33 -7.74
C GLY A 9 -5.20 -14.13 -6.78
N TYR A 10 -4.76 -14.38 -5.55
CA TYR A 10 -4.51 -13.32 -4.57
C TYR A 10 -3.40 -12.36 -5.02
N GLU A 11 -2.28 -12.88 -5.51
CA GLU A 11 -1.15 -12.06 -6.00
C GLU A 11 -1.58 -11.17 -7.17
N ILE A 12 -2.33 -11.70 -8.14
CA ILE A 12 -2.87 -10.92 -9.26
C ILE A 12 -3.84 -9.83 -8.77
N ALA A 13 -4.70 -10.15 -7.80
CA ALA A 13 -5.64 -9.19 -7.23
C ALA A 13 -4.90 -8.07 -6.48
N LEU A 14 -3.85 -8.41 -5.72
CA LEU A 14 -3.02 -7.45 -5.00
C LEU A 14 -2.26 -6.53 -5.98
N GLU A 15 -1.70 -7.06 -7.06
CA GLU A 15 -1.00 -6.23 -8.05
C GLU A 15 -1.95 -5.23 -8.72
N LYS A 16 -3.19 -5.65 -9.02
CA LYS A 16 -4.24 -4.74 -9.54
C LYS A 16 -4.58 -3.65 -8.53
N GLU A 17 -4.71 -4.01 -7.25
CA GLU A 17 -5.03 -3.05 -6.21
C GLU A 17 -3.91 -2.04 -5.98
N ILE A 18 -2.64 -2.49 -6.03
CA ILE A 18 -1.47 -1.59 -5.98
C ILE A 18 -1.54 -0.55 -7.09
N LYS A 19 -1.85 -0.98 -8.32
CA LYS A 19 -2.01 -0.07 -9.47
C LYS A 19 -3.18 0.90 -9.28
N ALA A 20 -4.29 0.44 -8.71
CA ALA A 20 -5.45 1.28 -8.42
C ALA A 20 -5.12 2.36 -7.38
N VAL A 21 -4.56 1.96 -6.23
CA VAL A 21 -4.14 2.90 -5.16
C VAL A 21 -3.15 3.93 -5.70
N LYS A 22 -2.18 3.50 -6.53
CA LYS A 22 -1.21 4.41 -7.15
C LYS A 22 -1.89 5.43 -8.07
N ALA A 23 -2.79 4.97 -8.94
CA ALA A 23 -3.53 5.84 -9.85
C ALA A 23 -4.45 6.82 -9.10
N GLU A 24 -5.12 6.39 -8.04
CA GLU A 24 -5.96 7.26 -7.23
C GLU A 24 -5.12 8.33 -6.49
N ALA A 25 -3.96 7.94 -5.95
CA ALA A 25 -3.03 8.89 -5.34
C ALA A 25 -2.47 9.90 -6.36
N GLU A 26 -2.21 9.48 -7.60
CA GLU A 26 -1.79 10.37 -8.69
C GLU A 26 -2.91 11.33 -9.15
N ASN A 27 -4.17 10.93 -8.93
CA ASN A 27 -5.36 11.77 -9.15
C ASN A 27 -5.75 12.60 -7.93
N GLU A 28 -4.86 12.71 -6.93
CA GLU A 28 -5.08 13.51 -5.72
C GLU A 28 -6.27 13.07 -4.87
N ASP A 29 -6.63 11.77 -4.87
CA ASP A 29 -7.65 11.25 -3.95
C ASP A 29 -7.19 11.43 -2.50
N GLU A 30 -7.89 12.31 -1.77
CA GLU A 30 -7.53 12.71 -0.41
C GLU A 30 -7.54 11.52 0.57
N ASN A 31 -8.47 10.58 0.42
CA ASN A 31 -8.57 9.43 1.32
C ASN A 31 -7.42 8.45 1.11
N VAL A 32 -7.01 8.27 -0.14
CA VAL A 32 -5.85 7.43 -0.48
C VAL A 32 -4.57 8.05 0.04
N ILE A 33 -4.38 9.35 -0.20
CA ILE A 33 -3.20 10.08 0.28
C ILE A 33 -3.15 10.03 1.81
N TYR A 34 -4.29 10.24 2.48
CA TYR A 34 -4.40 10.13 3.92
C TYR A 34 -3.96 8.74 4.40
N ALA A 35 -4.50 7.65 3.82
CA ALA A 35 -4.14 6.29 4.22
C ALA A 35 -2.66 5.94 3.98
N ILE A 36 -2.06 6.44 2.89
CA ILE A 36 -0.63 6.29 2.62
C ILE A 36 0.20 7.01 3.68
N ASN A 37 -0.17 8.23 4.03
CA ASN A 37 0.54 9.02 5.03
C ASN A 37 0.38 8.42 6.43
N GLU A 38 -0.81 7.93 6.77
CA GLU A 38 -1.12 7.27 8.04
C GLU A 38 -0.21 6.05 8.26
N TYR A 39 0.02 5.22 7.24
CA TYR A 39 1.00 4.12 7.33
C TYR A 39 2.41 4.61 7.70
N ILE A 40 2.86 5.74 7.14
CA ILE A 40 4.18 6.29 7.41
C ILE A 40 4.24 6.87 8.82
N THR A 41 3.22 7.60 9.26
CA THR A 41 3.20 8.25 10.57
C THR A 41 3.03 7.28 11.72
N ASP A 42 2.28 6.20 11.52
CA ASP A 42 1.98 5.21 12.56
C ASP A 42 3.04 4.11 12.66
N ASN A 43 4.01 4.09 11.74
CA ASN A 43 5.14 3.19 11.74
C ASN A 43 6.42 3.93 12.12
N ASP A 44 6.86 3.79 13.38
CA ASP A 44 8.04 4.47 13.93
C ASP A 44 9.31 4.27 13.08
N GLU A 45 9.50 3.09 12.47
CA GLU A 45 10.67 2.81 11.62
C GLU A 45 10.59 3.56 10.29
N GLU A 46 9.42 3.61 9.67
CA GLU A 46 9.20 4.35 8.43
C GLU A 46 9.28 5.86 8.69
N LEU A 47 8.71 6.35 9.80
CA LEU A 47 8.83 7.76 10.18
C LEU A 47 10.28 8.16 10.44
N ALA A 48 11.05 7.35 11.15
CA ALA A 48 12.47 7.59 11.37
C ALA A 48 13.26 7.59 10.05
N LEU A 49 12.95 6.67 9.14
CA LEU A 49 13.56 6.63 7.80
C LEU A 49 13.18 7.86 6.97
N HIS A 50 11.96 8.38 7.13
CA HIS A 50 11.46 9.55 6.40
C HIS A 50 12.29 10.77 6.79
N ASP A 51 12.42 11.02 8.08
CA ASP A 51 13.15 12.15 8.63
C ASP A 51 14.64 12.06 8.28
N LEU A 52 15.24 10.85 8.38
CA LEU A 52 16.62 10.63 7.97
C LEU A 52 16.82 10.85 6.47
N ALA A 53 15.90 10.39 5.62
CA ALA A 53 15.99 10.56 4.18
C ALA A 53 15.93 12.03 3.77
N ILE A 54 15.08 12.84 4.43
CA ILE A 54 15.03 14.29 4.23
C ILE A 54 16.34 14.94 4.71
N GLY A 55 16.77 14.65 5.93
CA GLY A 55 17.97 15.28 6.52
C GLY A 55 19.27 14.94 5.81
N SER A 56 19.34 13.76 5.17
CA SER A 56 20.52 13.28 4.43
C SER A 56 20.46 13.54 2.92
N GLY A 57 19.33 14.03 2.40
CA GLY A 57 19.10 14.17 0.95
C GLY A 57 18.96 12.83 0.21
N ALA A 58 18.75 11.72 0.93
CA ALA A 58 18.56 10.39 0.36
C ALA A 58 17.14 10.18 -0.19
N PHE A 59 16.66 11.08 -1.05
CA PHE A 59 15.27 11.12 -1.51
C PHE A 59 14.77 9.84 -2.20
N TYR A 60 15.66 9.03 -2.77
CA TYR A 60 15.27 7.72 -3.31
C TYR A 60 14.64 6.80 -2.25
N LYS A 61 15.01 6.96 -0.97
CA LYS A 61 14.39 6.23 0.15
C LYS A 61 12.95 6.66 0.41
N LEU A 62 12.58 7.90 0.10
CA LEU A 62 11.20 8.36 0.16
C LEU A 62 10.34 7.67 -0.91
N THR A 63 10.89 7.47 -2.11
CA THR A 63 10.22 6.70 -3.17
C THR A 63 10.01 5.24 -2.75
N GLU A 64 11.05 4.57 -2.23
CA GLU A 64 10.92 3.19 -1.73
C GLU A 64 9.88 3.06 -0.62
N MET A 65 9.83 4.04 0.29
CA MET A 65 8.85 4.10 1.38
C MET A 65 7.43 4.30 0.86
N ARG A 66 7.23 5.22 -0.09
CA ARG A 66 5.93 5.45 -0.72
C ARG A 66 5.39 4.17 -1.38
N GLU A 67 6.25 3.42 -2.08
CA GLU A 67 5.85 2.15 -2.71
C GLU A 67 5.45 1.10 -1.64
N ARG A 68 6.15 1.02 -0.50
CA ARG A 68 5.74 0.16 0.62
C ARG A 68 4.39 0.57 1.22
N ALA A 69 4.17 1.86 1.42
CA ALA A 69 2.92 2.41 1.92
C ALA A 69 1.74 2.11 0.97
N ILE A 70 1.94 2.29 -0.34
CA ILE A 70 0.94 1.92 -1.37
C ILE A 70 0.62 0.42 -1.30
N ALA A 71 1.64 -0.44 -1.21
CA ALA A 71 1.44 -1.89 -1.10
C ALA A 71 0.67 -2.27 0.17
N TYR A 72 0.95 -1.60 1.29
CA TYR A 72 0.23 -1.80 2.54
C TYR A 72 -1.26 -1.42 2.42
N VAL A 73 -1.55 -0.22 1.90
CA VAL A 73 -2.93 0.25 1.69
C VAL A 73 -3.70 -0.67 0.73
N ALA A 74 -3.05 -1.09 -0.35
CA ALA A 74 -3.63 -2.03 -1.30
C ALA A 74 -3.98 -3.38 -0.64
N LYS A 75 -3.07 -3.91 0.19
CA LYS A 75 -3.32 -5.13 0.96
C LYS A 75 -4.52 -4.98 1.90
N GLN A 76 -4.59 -3.89 2.66
CA GLN A 76 -5.70 -3.63 3.57
C GLN A 76 -7.05 -3.55 2.83
N ARG A 77 -7.09 -2.87 1.68
CA ARG A 77 -8.31 -2.78 0.85
C ARG A 77 -8.74 -4.13 0.30
N LEU A 78 -7.78 -4.92 -0.18
CA LEU A 78 -8.07 -6.24 -0.72
C LEU A 78 -8.59 -7.18 0.38
N GLU A 79 -7.92 -7.23 1.54
CA GLU A 79 -8.35 -8.02 2.69
C GLU A 79 -9.74 -7.62 3.17
N LYS A 80 -10.03 -6.31 3.24
CA LYS A 80 -11.37 -5.82 3.57
C LYS A 80 -12.42 -6.33 2.58
N ARG A 81 -12.19 -6.22 1.27
CA ARG A 81 -13.13 -6.73 0.26
C ARG A 81 -13.32 -8.25 0.33
N MET A 82 -12.26 -9.00 0.65
CA MET A 82 -12.36 -10.45 0.82
C MET A 82 -13.17 -10.82 2.07
N ASN A 83 -13.05 -10.04 3.14
CA ASN A 83 -13.83 -10.24 4.37
C ASN A 83 -15.28 -9.77 4.24
N ASP A 84 -15.55 -8.73 3.44
CA ASP A 84 -16.90 -8.22 3.14
C ASP A 84 -17.64 -9.11 2.12
N TYR A 85 -16.94 -10.03 1.44
CA TYR A 85 -17.53 -11.02 0.55
C TYR A 85 -18.14 -12.17 1.38
N ASP A 86 -19.41 -12.01 1.77
CA ASP A 86 -20.25 -13.07 2.32
C ASP A 86 -21.10 -13.67 1.18
N PRO A 87 -20.73 -14.84 0.63
CA PRO A 87 -21.53 -15.48 -0.41
C PRO A 87 -22.77 -16.13 0.23
N ASP A 88 -23.92 -15.47 0.11
CA ASP A 88 -25.24 -16.09 0.30
C ASP A 88 -25.41 -17.36 -0.56
#